data_AF-Q76K33-F1
#
_entry.id   AF-Q76K33-F1
#
_cell.length_a   1.000
_cell.length_b   1.000
_cell.length_c   1.000
_cell.angle_alpha   90.00
_cell.angle_beta   90.00
_cell.angle_gamma   90.00
#
_symmetry.space_group_name_H-M   'P 1'
#
loop_
_entity.id
_entity.type
_entity.pdbx_description
1 polymer ?
#
loop_
_entity_poly.entity_id
_entity_poly.type
_entity_poly.pdbx_seq_one_letter_code
_entity_poly.pdbx_strand_id
1 'polypeptide(L)' 'FTVIGVYLEDKAVPLLAVKWKGKTAQELTESVEFLREIVTGPFEKFTQVTTILPLTGQQYSEKVTENCVA' A
#
# COMPACT_ATOMS: atom_id res chain seq x y z
N PHE A 1 17.84 -0.38 0.29
CA PHE A 1 17.87 -1.72 0.92
C PHE A 1 16.81 -2.64 0.35
N THR A 2 15.55 -2.19 0.21
CA THR A 2 14.45 -3.01 -0.30
C THR A 2 13.72 -2.32 -1.46
N VAL A 3 13.00 -3.10 -2.26
CA VAL A 3 11.94 -2.68 -3.19
C VAL A 3 10.62 -3.23 -2.67
N ILE A 4 9.55 -2.45 -2.79
CA ILE A 4 8.22 -2.82 -2.32
C ILE A 4 7.26 -2.77 -3.51
N GLY A 5 6.55 -3.87 -3.74
CA GLY A 5 5.40 -3.95 -4.64
C GLY A 5 4.13 -4.16 -3.82
N VAL A 6 3.08 -3.40 -4.12
CA VAL A 6 1.76 -3.57 -3.51
C VAL A 6 0.79 -4.00 -4.61
N TYR A 7 0.15 -5.16 -4.40
CA TYR A 7 -0.81 -5.74 -5.31
C TYR A 7 -2.19 -5.70 -4.66
N LEU A 8 -3.19 -5.33 -5.45
CA LEU A 8 -4.59 -5.28 -5.03
C LEU A 8 -5.37 -6.34 -5.80
N GLU A 9 -6.32 -6.98 -5.14
CA GLU A 9 -7.27 -7.88 -5.77
C GLU A 9 -8.02 -7.19 -6.92
N ASP A 10 -8.41 -7.96 -7.95
CA ASP A 10 -9.07 -7.44 -9.16
C ASP A 10 -10.33 -6.61 -8.86
N LYS A 11 -11.08 -6.97 -7.81
CA LYS A 11 -12.28 -6.27 -7.35
C LYS A 11 -12.01 -4.90 -6.71
N ALA A 12 -10.76 -4.55 -6.40
CA ALA A 12 -10.42 -3.25 -5.80
C ALA A 12 -10.78 -2.09 -6.73
N VAL A 13 -10.49 -2.22 -8.03
CA VAL A 13 -10.77 -1.17 -9.03
C VAL A 13 -12.26 -0.85 -9.15
N PRO A 14 -13.17 -1.81 -9.39
CA PRO A 14 -14.60 -1.49 -9.49
C PRO A 14 -15.19 -0.92 -8.18
N LEU A 15 -14.70 -1.35 -7.02
CA LEU A 15 -15.16 -0.82 -5.72
C LEU A 15 -14.74 0.63 -5.51
N LEU A 16 -13.48 0.98 -5.80
CA LEU A 16 -12.98 2.35 -5.65
C LEU A 16 -13.52 3.29 -6.73
N ALA A 17 -13.81 2.77 -7.93
CA ALA A 17 -14.29 3.56 -9.06
C ALA A 17 -15.64 4.25 -8.79
N VAL A 18 -16.44 3.78 -7.83
CA VAL A 18 -17.72 4.42 -7.46
C VAL A 18 -17.52 5.88 -7.05
N LYS A 19 -16.40 6.18 -6.39
CA LYS A 19 -16.09 7.51 -5.84
C LYS A 19 -14.92 8.21 -6.54
N TRP A 20 -13.93 7.45 -6.98
CA TRP A 20 -12.63 7.99 -7.41
C TRP A 20 -12.44 8.05 -8.93
N LYS A 21 -13.39 7.52 -9.71
CA LYS A 21 -13.31 7.53 -11.17
C LYS A 21 -13.27 8.96 -11.72
N GLY A 22 -12.37 9.21 -12.67
CA GLY A 22 -12.22 10.50 -13.34
C GLY A 22 -11.31 11.51 -12.62
N LYS A 23 -10.79 11.15 -11.43
CA LYS A 23 -9.74 11.93 -10.76
C LYS A 23 -8.38 11.73 -11.44
N THR A 24 -7.58 12.78 -11.45
CA THR A 24 -6.20 12.75 -11.92
C THR A 24 -5.30 12.02 -10.95
N ALA A 25 -4.14 11.55 -11.43
CA ALA A 25 -3.16 10.91 -10.56
C ALA A 25 -2.75 11.82 -9.38
N GLN A 26 -2.57 13.12 -9.62
CA GLN A 26 -2.18 14.07 -8.58
C GLN A 26 -3.23 14.20 -7.48
N GLU A 27 -4.50 14.40 -7.86
CA GLU A 27 -5.62 14.48 -6.89
C GLU A 27 -5.74 13.21 -6.04
N LEU A 28 -5.50 12.04 -6.65
CA LEU A 28 -5.54 10.76 -5.92
C LEU A 28 -4.36 10.63 -4.96
N THR A 29 -3.14 10.98 -5.39
CA THR A 29 -1.94 10.87 -4.55
C THR A 29 -1.93 11.83 -3.35
N GLU A 30 -2.58 12.98 -3.48
CA GLU A 30 -2.70 13.98 -2.41
C GLU A 30 -3.90 13.69 -1.48
N SER A 31 -4.80 12.77 -1.86
CA SER A 31 -5.98 12.42 -1.09
C SER A 31 -5.70 11.34 -0.03
N VAL A 32 -5.59 11.76 1.22
CA VAL A 32 -5.52 10.85 2.38
C VAL A 32 -6.74 9.92 2.44
N GLU A 33 -7.91 10.41 2.03
CA GLU A 33 -9.14 9.64 2.02
C GLU A 33 -9.10 8.49 1.00
N PHE A 34 -8.57 8.75 -0.20
CA PHE A 34 -8.38 7.71 -1.22
C PHE A 34 -7.44 6.61 -0.72
N LEU A 35 -6.29 6.99 -0.15
CA LEU A 35 -5.32 6.04 0.40
C LEU A 35 -5.91 5.23 1.56
N ARG A 36 -6.71 5.86 2.42
CA ARG A 36 -7.43 5.15 3.50
C ARG A 36 -8.40 4.11 2.96
N GLU A 37 -9.15 4.43 1.91
CA GLU A 37 -10.07 3.46 1.28
C GLU A 37 -9.32 2.30 0.61
N ILE A 38 -8.11 2.52 0.07
CA ILE A 38 -7.24 1.42 -0.37
C ILE A 38 -6.85 0.53 0.80
N VAL A 39 -6.44 1.11 1.93
CA VAL A 39 -6.01 0.35 3.12
C VAL A 39 -7.15 -0.45 3.74
N THR A 40 -8.31 0.17 3.95
CA THR A 40 -9.44 -0.43 4.68
C THR A 40 -10.46 -1.14 3.79
N GLY A 41 -10.35 -1.00 2.46
CA GLY A 41 -11.32 -1.53 1.51
C GLY A 41 -11.49 -3.06 1.59
N PRO A 42 -12.68 -3.60 1.26
CA PRO A 42 -13.03 -5.01 1.44
C PRO A 42 -12.49 -5.89 0.31
N PHE A 43 -11.18 -5.81 0.08
CA PHE A 43 -10.44 -6.58 -0.91
C PHE A 43 -9.06 -6.95 -0.37
N GLU A 44 -8.50 -8.04 -0.90
CA GLU A 44 -7.18 -8.52 -0.50
C GLU A 44 -6.08 -7.58 -1.01
N LYS A 45 -5.00 -7.52 -0.22
CA LYS A 45 -3.76 -6.82 -0.57
C LYS A 45 -2.59 -7.74 -0.31
N PHE A 46 -1.65 -7.76 -1.24
CA PHE A 46 -0.41 -8.49 -1.11
C PHE A 46 0.77 -7.53 -1.24
N THR A 47 1.60 -7.45 -0.20
CA THR A 47 2.80 -6.62 -0.20
C THR A 47 4.01 -7.51 -0.38
N GLN A 48 4.66 -7.40 -1.54
CA GLN A 48 5.90 -8.09 -1.83
C GLN A 48 7.07 -7.19 -1.49
N VAL A 49 7.97 -7.65 -0.63
CA VAL A 49 9.19 -6.93 -0.27
C VAL A 49 10.40 -7.72 -0.73
N THR A 50 11.20 -7.11 -1.60
CA THR A 50 12.40 -7.71 -2.17
C THR A 50 13.63 -6.98 -1.66
N THR A 51 14.55 -7.72 -1.08
CA THR A 51 15.79 -7.19 -0.52
C THR A 51 16.85 -7.03 -1.61
N ILE A 52 17.23 -5.80 -1.94
CA ILE A 52 18.32 -5.49 -2.89
C ILE A 52 19.68 -5.73 -2.24
N LEU A 53 19.82 -5.30 -0.98
CA LEU A 53 21.03 -5.50 -0.18
C LEU A 53 20.67 -6.38 1.01
N PRO A 54 21.40 -7.49 1.29
CA PRO A 54 21.04 -8.44 2.34
C PRO A 54 20.69 -7.77 3.67
N LEU A 55 19.56 -8.18 4.24
CA LEU A 55 19.11 -7.78 5.56
C LEU A 55 18.70 -9.04 6.31
N THR A 56 19.03 -9.10 7.60
CA THR A 56 18.47 -10.11 8.50
C THR A 56 17.00 -9.83 8.75
N GLY A 57 16.24 -10.87 9.14
CA GLY A 57 14.83 -10.71 9.49
C GLY A 57 14.62 -9.65 10.59
N GLN A 58 15.48 -9.65 11.61
CA GLN A 58 15.42 -8.70 12.73
C GLN A 58 15.60 -7.24 12.27
N GLN A 59 16.63 -6.96 11.48
CA GLN A 59 16.91 -5.61 10.98
C GLN A 59 15.73 -5.05 10.17
N TYR A 60 15.08 -5.90 9.38
CA TYR A 60 13.90 -5.50 8.62
C TYR A 60 12.68 -5.31 9.54
N SER A 61 12.40 -6.26 10.42
CA SER A 61 11.20 -6.24 11.27
C SER A 61 11.22 -5.10 12.30
N GLU A 62 12.37 -4.77 12.87
CA GLU A 62 12.51 -3.63 13.79
C GLU A 62 12.09 -2.33 13.10
N LYS A 63 12.61 -2.10 11.88
CA LYS A 63 12.30 -0.88 11.14
C LYS A 63 10.84 -0.79 10.68
N VAL A 64 10.23 -1.92 10.35
CA VAL A 64 8.79 -1.97 10.02
C VAL A 64 7.96 -1.67 11.26
N THR A 65 8.32 -2.26 12.41
CA THR A 65 7.54 -2.15 13.65
C THR A 65 7.58 -0.75 14.25
N GLU A 66 8.67 0.00 14.08
CA GLU A 66 8.74 1.42 14.46
C GLU A 66 7.56 2.25 13.90
N ASN A 67 7.12 1.94 12.68
CA ASN A 67 6.01 2.65 12.03
C ASN A 67 4.62 2.18 12.50
N CYS A 68 4.53 1.07 13.23
CA CYS A 68 3.26 0.54 13.75
C CYS A 68 2.85 1.13 15.10
N VAL A 69 3.75 1.87 15.75
CA VAL A 69 3.53 2.52 17.06
C VAL A 69 3.32 4.04 16.92
N ALA A 70 3.39 4.56 15.68
CA ALA A 70 3.31 5.98 15.36
C ALA A 70 1.87 6.44 15.05
#